data_AF-I9WDB5-F1
#
_entry.id   AF-I9WDB5-F1
#
_cell.length_a   1.000
_cell.length_b   1.000
_cell.length_c   1.000
_cell.angle_alpha   90.00
_cell.angle_beta   90.00
_cell.angle_gamma   90.00
#
_symmetry.space_group_name_H-M   'P 1'
#
loop_
_entity.id
_entity.type
_entity.pdbx_description
1 polymer ?
#
loop_
_entity_poly.entity_id
_entity_poly.type
_entity_poly.pdbx_seq_one_letter_code
_entity_poly.pdbx_strand_id
1 'polypeptide(L)'
;NGLKEWEKPLKINTDKAPTYGLAIADLKKEGKLPEDTQHRQVKYLNNVVEADHGKLKQLIRPVRGFKSLKTAYATIKGFEVMHALRKGQAAIFQYGGGIMGEVRLIERQFNVYTA
;
A
#
# COMPACT_ATOMS: atom_id res chain seq x y z
N ASN A 1 2.42 -13.32 16.55
CA ASN A 1 2.45 -13.04 15.10
C ASN A 1 3.21 -11.74 14.86
N GLY A 2 4.53 -11.82 14.68
CA GLY A 2 5.36 -10.67 14.33
C GLY A 2 5.36 -10.41 12.82
N LEU A 3 5.82 -9.22 12.41
CA LEU A 3 6.10 -8.91 11.01
C LEU A 3 7.17 -9.87 10.46
N LYS A 4 7.05 -10.26 9.19
CA LYS A 4 8.07 -11.05 8.49
C LYS A 4 9.32 -10.21 8.26
N GLU A 5 10.48 -10.83 8.05
CA GLU A 5 11.75 -10.09 7.93
C GLU A 5 11.73 -9.03 6.81
N TRP A 6 11.13 -9.32 5.66
CA TRP A 6 11.00 -8.36 4.56
C TRP A 6 9.95 -7.26 4.79
N GLU A 7 9.14 -7.38 5.85
CA GLU A 7 8.16 -6.36 6.25
C GLU A 7 8.75 -5.39 7.28
N LYS A 8 9.98 -5.63 7.75
CA LYS A 8 10.69 -4.81 8.74
C LYS A 8 11.59 -3.79 8.03
N PRO A 9 11.23 -2.49 8.02
CA PRO A 9 12.04 -1.49 7.34
C PRO A 9 13.28 -1.14 8.16
N LEU A 10 14.41 -0.96 7.48
CA LEU A 10 15.61 -0.38 8.09
C LEU A 10 15.46 1.13 8.37
N LYS A 11 14.66 1.83 7.56
CA LYS A 11 14.46 3.28 7.65
C LYS A 11 12.99 3.66 7.41
N ILE A 12 12.45 4.52 8.26
CA ILE A 12 11.10 5.09 8.12
C ILE A 12 11.23 6.61 7.95
N ASN A 13 10.60 7.16 6.93
CA ASN A 13 10.48 8.62 6.76
C ASN A 13 9.05 9.07 7.05
N THR A 14 8.88 10.09 7.87
CA THR A 14 7.58 10.72 8.11
C THR A 14 7.69 12.24 7.96
N ASP A 15 6.56 12.93 8.06
CA ASP A 15 6.57 14.37 8.31
C ASP A 15 6.99 14.67 9.77
N LYS A 16 6.87 15.95 10.15
CA LYS A 16 7.24 16.44 11.49
C LYS A 16 6.11 16.35 12.52
N ALA A 17 5.03 15.62 12.25
CA ALA A 17 3.96 15.46 13.23
C ALA A 17 4.51 14.75 14.50
N PRO A 18 4.18 15.26 15.70
CA PRO A 18 4.75 14.78 16.95
C PRO A 18 4.33 13.35 17.31
N THR A 19 3.22 12.89 16.75
CA THR A 19 2.64 11.56 17.00
C THR A 19 3.52 10.42 16.48
N TYR A 20 4.29 10.64 15.40
CA TYR A 20 5.08 9.57 14.79
C TYR A 20 6.23 9.09 15.68
N GLY A 21 6.91 10.00 16.38
CA GLY A 21 8.01 9.63 17.27
C GLY A 21 7.55 8.71 18.40
N LEU A 22 6.42 9.04 19.02
CA LEU A 22 5.79 8.22 20.06
C LEU A 22 5.36 6.85 19.52
N ALA A 23 4.63 6.83 18.40
CA ALA A 23 4.16 5.59 17.79
C ALA A 23 5.31 4.66 17.39
N ILE A 24 6.42 5.20 16.86
CA ILE A 24 7.59 4.40 16.49
C ILE A 24 8.27 3.83 17.74
N ALA A 25 8.38 4.61 18.83
CA ALA A 25 8.95 4.13 20.09
C ALA A 25 8.10 3.00 20.70
N ASP A 26 6.77 3.14 20.69
CA ASP A 26 5.85 2.09 21.16
C ASP A 26 5.98 0.82 20.32
N LEU A 27 6.06 0.95 18.98
CA LEU A 27 6.24 -0.20 18.08
C LEU A 27 7.57 -0.94 18.30
N LYS A 28 8.64 -0.24 18.66
CA LYS A 28 9.92 -0.85 19.04
C LYS A 28 9.81 -1.60 20.36
N LYS A 29 9.22 -0.97 21.38
CA LYS A 29 8.98 -1.57 22.69
C LYS A 29 8.10 -2.83 22.63
N GLU A 30 7.12 -2.83 21.73
CA GLU A 30 6.24 -3.99 21.47
C GLU A 30 6.92 -5.10 20.65
N GLY A 31 8.15 -4.90 20.17
CA GLY A 31 8.88 -5.85 19.32
C GLY A 31 8.30 -5.97 17.90
N LYS A 32 7.42 -5.05 17.49
CA LYS A 32 6.83 -5.02 16.15
C LYS A 32 7.77 -4.38 15.13
N LEU A 33 8.64 -3.49 15.58
CA LEU A 33 9.66 -2.84 14.77
C LEU A 33 11.05 -3.14 15.33
N PRO A 34 12.06 -3.41 14.49
CA PRO A 34 13.44 -3.55 14.96
C PRO A 34 13.95 -2.31 15.71
N GLU A 35 14.76 -2.54 16.75
CA GLU A 35 15.39 -1.47 17.52
C GLU A 35 16.31 -0.60 16.66
N ASP A 36 16.96 -1.20 15.67
CA ASP A 36 17.86 -0.54 14.72
C ASP A 36 17.14 0.23 13.61
N THR A 37 15.81 0.13 13.50
CA THR A 37 15.05 0.93 12.53
C THR A 37 15.25 2.42 12.78
N GLN A 38 15.75 3.13 11.77
CA GLN A 38 16.01 4.57 11.84
C GLN A 38 14.78 5.37 11.45
N HIS A 39 14.35 6.27 12.32
CA HIS A 39 13.33 7.27 11.98
C HIS A 39 14.00 8.53 11.45
N ARG A 40 13.53 9.04 10.31
CA ARG A 40 14.00 10.28 9.70
C ARG A 40 12.84 11.17 9.28
N GLN A 41 13.09 12.47 9.22
CA GLN A 41 12.09 13.49 8.87
C GLN A 41 12.59 14.36 7.72
N VAL A 42 12.85 13.73 6.58
CA VAL A 42 13.42 14.38 5.41
C VAL A 42 12.30 14.89 4.51
N LYS A 43 12.17 16.22 4.41
CA LYS A 43 11.06 16.89 3.70
C LYS A 43 10.88 16.40 2.26
N TYR A 44 11.95 16.31 1.48
CA TYR A 44 11.85 15.95 0.06
C TYR A 44 11.50 14.47 -0.17
N LEU A 45 11.75 13.60 0.80
CA LEU A 45 11.35 12.19 0.70
C LEU A 45 9.85 12.00 0.87
N ASN A 46 9.18 12.93 1.55
CA ASN A 46 7.71 12.94 1.63
C ASN A 46 7.08 13.22 0.26
N ASN A 47 7.77 13.90 -0.66
CA ASN A 47 7.23 14.22 -1.98
C ASN A 47 6.83 12.97 -2.78
N VAL A 48 7.50 11.83 -2.58
CA VAL A 48 7.17 10.58 -3.27
C VAL A 48 5.81 10.06 -2.81
N VAL A 49 5.57 10.07 -1.50
CA VAL A 49 4.29 9.66 -0.90
C VAL A 49 3.18 10.64 -1.30
N GLU A 50 3.45 11.94 -1.22
CA GLU A 50 2.48 12.98 -1.62
C GLU A 50 2.13 12.91 -3.12
N ALA A 51 3.09 12.60 -3.98
CA ALA A 51 2.83 12.43 -5.41
C ALA A 51 1.93 11.22 -5.69
N ASP A 52 2.15 10.10 -4.98
CA ASP A 52 1.30 8.92 -5.08
C ASP A 52 -0.13 9.20 -4.59
N HIS A 53 -0.25 9.84 -3.43
CA HIS A 53 -1.53 10.32 -2.90
C HIS A 53 -2.23 11.29 -3.86
N GLY A 54 -1.49 12.18 -4.51
CA GLY A 54 -2.00 13.13 -5.49
C GLY A 54 -2.70 12.43 -6.66
N LYS A 55 -2.07 11.40 -7.23
CA LYS A 55 -2.64 10.58 -8.31
C LYS A 55 -3.93 9.89 -7.87
N LEU A 56 -3.93 9.29 -6.68
CA LEU A 56 -5.14 8.65 -6.14
C LEU A 56 -6.27 9.65 -5.92
N LYS A 57 -5.98 10.83 -5.33
CA LYS A 57 -6.96 11.91 -5.13
C LYS A 57 -7.52 12.43 -6.45
N GLN A 58 -6.72 12.51 -7.52
CA GLN A 58 -7.20 12.92 -8.85
C GLN A 58 -8.27 11.97 -9.41
N LEU A 59 -8.17 10.66 -9.15
CA LEU A 59 -9.15 9.68 -9.59
C LEU A 59 -10.42 9.69 -8.73
N ILE A 60 -10.29 10.00 -7.43
CA ILE A 60 -11.40 9.99 -6.48
C ILE A 60 -12.24 11.29 -6.51
N ARG A 61 -11.62 12.45 -6.79
CA ARG A 61 -12.30 13.76 -6.78
C ARG A 61 -13.51 13.83 -7.74
N PRO A 62 -13.43 13.38 -9.01
CA PRO A 62 -14.56 13.42 -9.94
C PRO A 62 -15.77 12.61 -9.48
N VAL A 63 -15.54 11.50 -8.77
CA VAL A 63 -16.60 10.61 -8.24
C VAL A 63 -17.15 11.05 -6.89
N ARG A 64 -16.79 12.25 -6.41
CA ARG A 64 -17.22 12.86 -5.14
C ARG A 64 -16.86 12.03 -3.90
N GLY A 65 -15.69 11.38 -3.92
CA GLY A 65 -15.22 10.60 -2.78
C GLY A 65 -15.95 9.26 -2.61
N PHE A 66 -15.54 8.52 -1.59
CA PHE A 66 -16.20 7.26 -1.21
C PHE A 66 -17.46 7.53 -0.40
N LYS A 67 -18.53 6.77 -0.66
CA LYS A 67 -19.81 6.90 0.06
C LYS A 67 -19.92 5.95 1.25
N SER A 68 -19.05 4.96 1.33
CA SER A 68 -18.98 3.99 2.42
C SER A 68 -17.58 3.39 2.52
N LEU A 69 -17.23 2.83 3.68
CA LEU A 69 -15.97 2.10 3.83
C LEU A 69 -15.87 0.91 2.87
N LYS A 70 -16.98 0.17 2.66
CA LYS A 70 -17.02 -0.95 1.71
C LYS A 70 -16.60 -0.52 0.29
N THR A 71 -17.13 0.61 -0.18
CA THR A 71 -16.80 1.14 -1.51
C THR A 71 -15.38 1.70 -1.56
N ALA A 72 -14.89 2.31 -0.48
CA ALA A 72 -13.51 2.76 -0.36
C ALA A 72 -12.53 1.59 -0.49
N TYR A 73 -12.71 0.53 0.30
CA TYR A 73 -11.84 -0.65 0.27
C TYR A 73 -11.80 -1.30 -1.10
N ALA A 74 -12.97 -1.55 -1.72
CA ALA A 74 -13.04 -2.15 -3.04
C ALA A 74 -12.33 -1.29 -4.11
N THR A 75 -12.49 0.04 -4.04
CA THR A 75 -11.89 0.96 -5.02
C THR A 75 -10.37 1.08 -4.84
N ILE A 76 -9.89 1.21 -3.60
CA ILE A 76 -8.45 1.26 -3.30
C ILE A 76 -7.78 -0.04 -3.75
N LYS A 77 -8.38 -1.18 -3.41
CA LYS A 77 -7.92 -2.50 -3.89
C LYS A 77 -7.87 -2.57 -5.42
N GLY A 78 -8.90 -2.04 -6.09
CA GLY A 78 -8.94 -1.83 -7.54
C GLY A 78 -7.69 -1.11 -8.05
N PHE A 79 -7.39 0.05 -7.51
CA PHE A 79 -6.24 0.85 -7.92
C PHE A 79 -4.90 0.14 -7.69
N GLU A 80 -4.73 -0.53 -6.55
CA GLU A 80 -3.51 -1.27 -6.23
C GLU A 80 -3.27 -2.42 -7.22
N VAL A 81 -4.30 -3.22 -7.51
CA VAL A 81 -4.21 -4.32 -8.48
C VAL A 81 -3.87 -3.80 -9.88
N MET A 82 -4.55 -2.75 -10.34
CA MET A 82 -4.30 -2.16 -11.65
C MET A 82 -2.90 -1.54 -11.75
N HIS A 83 -2.39 -0.95 -10.67
CA HIS A 83 -1.04 -0.38 -10.62
C HIS A 83 0.03 -1.48 -10.64
N ALA A 84 -0.17 -2.56 -9.88
CA ALA A 84 0.73 -3.71 -9.86
C ALA A 84 0.80 -4.41 -11.23
N LEU A 85 -0.33 -4.55 -11.92
CA LEU A 85 -0.39 -5.05 -13.29
C LEU A 85 0.39 -4.15 -14.25
N ARG A 86 0.11 -2.83 -14.25
CA ARG A 86 0.78 -1.87 -15.13
C ARG A 86 2.30 -1.82 -14.92
N LYS A 87 2.79 -2.05 -13.70
CA LYS A 87 4.23 -2.11 -13.39
C LYS A 87 4.88 -3.48 -13.65
N GLY A 88 4.11 -4.51 -14.02
CA GLY A 88 4.59 -5.88 -14.13
C GLY A 88 4.91 -6.55 -12.78
N GLN A 89 4.61 -5.89 -11.65
CA GLN A 89 4.81 -6.44 -10.30
C GLN A 89 3.86 -7.60 -10.02
N ALA A 90 2.75 -7.66 -10.73
CA ALA A 90 1.80 -8.75 -10.70
C ALA A 90 2.31 -10.05 -11.34
N ALA A 91 3.39 -10.01 -12.13
CA ALA A 91 3.90 -11.19 -12.86
C ALA A 91 4.24 -12.38 -11.93
N ILE A 92 4.70 -12.09 -10.71
CA ILE A 92 5.00 -13.10 -9.68
C ILE A 92 3.74 -13.89 -9.26
N PHE A 93 2.57 -13.30 -9.42
CA PHE A 93 1.28 -13.87 -9.03
C PHE A 93 0.49 -14.44 -10.23
N GLN A 94 0.99 -14.28 -11.45
CA GLN A 94 0.36 -14.82 -12.66
C GLN A 94 0.77 -16.28 -12.85
N TYR A 95 -0.15 -17.21 -12.59
CA TYR A 95 0.01 -18.60 -13.05
C TYR A 95 -0.23 -18.63 -14.56
N GLY A 96 0.83 -18.84 -15.35
CA GLY A 96 0.81 -18.74 -16.81
C GLY A 96 0.76 -17.28 -17.26
N GLY A 97 1.87 -16.80 -17.83
CA GLY A 97 2.00 -15.40 -18.26
C GLY A 97 1.00 -14.98 -19.35
N GLY A 98 1.01 -13.69 -19.68
CA GLY A 98 0.10 -13.11 -20.66
C GLY A 98 -1.30 -12.82 -20.08
N ILE A 99 -2.24 -12.47 -20.96
CA ILE A 99 -3.57 -11.93 -20.61
C ILE A 99 -4.35 -12.86 -19.67
N MET A 100 -4.25 -14.19 -19.84
CA MET A 100 -4.95 -15.16 -18.99
C MET A 100 -4.48 -15.16 -17.54
N GLY A 101 -3.19 -14.86 -17.30
CA GLY A 101 -2.65 -14.70 -15.95
C GLY A 101 -3.20 -13.45 -15.25
N GLU A 102 -3.35 -12.35 -16.00
CA GLU A 102 -3.93 -11.10 -15.50
C GLU A 102 -5.41 -11.26 -15.16
N VAL A 103 -6.17 -11.91 -16.03
CA VAL A 103 -7.60 -12.22 -15.80
C VAL A 103 -7.74 -13.02 -14.50
N ARG A 104 -7.04 -14.15 -14.35
CA ARG A 104 -7.11 -14.97 -13.12
C ARG A 104 -6.77 -14.20 -11.85
N LEU A 105 -5.80 -13.27 -11.92
CA LEU A 105 -5.44 -12.44 -10.77
C LEU A 105 -6.58 -11.51 -10.36
N ILE A 106 -7.23 -10.87 -11.34
CA ILE A 106 -8.39 -10.00 -11.10
C ILE A 106 -9.54 -10.81 -10.52
N GLU A 107 -9.84 -11.98 -11.10
CA GLU A 107 -10.90 -12.87 -10.62
C GLU A 107 -10.70 -13.27 -9.16
N ARG A 108 -9.48 -13.67 -8.79
CA ARG A 108 -9.12 -14.01 -7.41
C ARG A 108 -9.23 -12.82 -6.47
N GLN A 109 -8.88 -11.61 -6.91
CA GLN A 109 -8.90 -10.43 -6.05
C GLN A 109 -10.29 -9.86 -5.83
N PHE A 110 -11.16 -9.94 -6.83
CA PHE A 110 -12.51 -9.36 -6.76
C PHE A 110 -13.63 -10.40 -6.65
N ASN A 111 -13.28 -11.69 -6.63
CA ASN A 111 -14.21 -12.80 -6.47
C ASN A 111 -15.32 -12.79 -7.54
N VAL A 112 -14.96 -12.44 -8.79
CA VAL A 112 -15.92 -12.11 -9.86
C VAL A 112 -16.56 -13.35 -10.48
N TYR A 113 -15.90 -14.52 -10.38
CA TYR A 113 -16.39 -15.80 -10.90
C TYR A 113 -16.31 -16.95 -9.88
N THR A 114 -16.50 -16.68 -8.59
CA THR A 114 -16.88 -17.77 -7.67
C THR A 114 -18.39 -17.94 -7.73
N ALA A 115 -18.83 -18.89 -8.54
CA ALA A 115 -20.03 -19.68 -8.30
C ALA A 115 -19.58 -21.03 -7.71
#